data_AF-A0A2J8AIE8-F1
#
_entry.id   AF-A0A2J8AIE8-F1
#
_cell.length_a   1.000
_cell.length_b   1.000
_cell.length_c   1.000
_cell.angle_alpha   90.00
_cell.angle_beta   90.00
_cell.angle_gamma   90.00
#
_symmetry.space_group_name_H-M   'P 1'
#
loop_
_entity.id
_entity.type
_entity.pdbx_description
1 polymer ?
#
loop_
_entity_poly.entity_id
_entity_poly.type
_entity_poly.pdbx_seq_one_letter_code
_entity_poly.pdbx_strand_id
1 'polypeptide(L)'
;MSSSEDDVVKRAVLDYLATADMATTTERGVLQHVTSSLGLAQPSSHYKPIVGAAIEEFLSSLPAEDEAPGDEGAGGNEDEEGEEEPAPSVPAKRGRKAAAGGAAASKKARGSAGQEEELFVQEIGGRRKARLYVDVREFYDKDGAEAPGAKGLSMDPGQWASLARELPRLVGAQRERDASTPVVPLAKTKLASKDGALLPGKKGIALSPADWATLAAAVGDISDALARRDMAYILQLSGMRRVSLSEFKGQVYVGVREFYDKGGGELAPGQKGLSMNAAQWQACAAGAAGISAALEAAQG
;
A
#
# COMPACT_ATOMS: atom_id res chain seq x y z
N MET A 1 -41.57 -30.50 -10.96
CA MET A 1 -41.74 -29.06 -10.74
C MET A 1 -40.59 -28.63 -9.86
N SER A 2 -39.51 -28.10 -10.46
CA SER A 2 -38.34 -27.54 -9.74
C SER A 2 -38.86 -26.50 -8.75
N SER A 3 -38.45 -26.57 -7.48
CA SER A 3 -38.87 -25.55 -6.52
C SER A 3 -38.35 -24.20 -7.00
N SER A 4 -39.15 -23.12 -6.89
CA SER A 4 -38.68 -21.76 -7.20
C SER A 4 -37.37 -21.42 -6.47
N GLU A 5 -37.10 -22.08 -5.35
CA GLU A 5 -35.88 -21.93 -4.56
C GLU A 5 -34.68 -22.69 -5.16
N ASP A 6 -34.91 -23.84 -5.81
CA ASP A 6 -33.87 -24.62 -6.48
C ASP A 6 -33.28 -23.85 -7.67
N ASP A 7 -34.15 -23.18 -8.43
CA ASP A 7 -33.73 -22.37 -9.58
C ASP A 7 -32.94 -21.12 -9.14
N VAL A 8 -33.28 -20.54 -7.98
CA VAL A 8 -32.52 -19.44 -7.37
C VAL A 8 -31.14 -19.93 -6.91
N VAL A 9 -31.06 -21.11 -6.31
CA VAL A 9 -29.79 -21.74 -5.92
C VAL A 9 -28.91 -22.00 -7.14
N LYS A 10 -29.47 -22.59 -8.21
CA LYS A 10 -28.72 -22.83 -9.45
C LYS A 10 -28.17 -21.54 -10.05
N ARG A 11 -28.99 -20.50 -10.12
CA ARG A 11 -28.55 -19.19 -10.63
C ARG A 11 -27.42 -18.61 -9.80
N ALA A 12 -27.53 -18.67 -8.47
CA ALA A 12 -26.49 -18.19 -7.57
C ALA A 12 -25.18 -18.98 -7.70
N VAL A 13 -25.24 -20.29 -7.96
CA VAL A 13 -24.06 -21.12 -8.25
C VAL A 13 -23.38 -20.64 -9.53
N LEU A 14 -24.13 -20.47 -10.62
CA LEU A 14 -23.57 -20.03 -11.91
C LEU A 14 -22.96 -18.62 -11.83
N ASP A 15 -23.65 -17.69 -11.17
CA ASP A 15 -23.13 -16.33 -10.95
C ASP A 15 -21.83 -16.34 -10.12
N TYR A 16 -21.73 -17.22 -9.12
CA TYR A 16 -20.51 -17.41 -8.34
C TYR A 16 -19.38 -18.01 -9.19
N LEU A 17 -19.63 -19.11 -9.91
CA LEU A 17 -18.63 -19.80 -10.73
C LEU A 17 -18.10 -18.92 -11.88
N ALA A 18 -18.94 -18.04 -12.45
CA ALA A 18 -18.51 -17.10 -13.49
C ALA A 18 -17.41 -16.12 -13.05
N THR A 19 -17.22 -15.94 -11.75
CA THR A 19 -16.23 -15.00 -11.18
C THR A 19 -15.23 -15.68 -10.25
N ALA A 20 -15.41 -16.97 -9.97
CA ALA A 20 -14.58 -17.73 -9.05
C ALA A 20 -13.36 -18.29 -9.77
N ASP A 21 -12.25 -18.39 -9.03
CA ASP A 21 -11.03 -19.03 -9.52
C ASP A 21 -11.21 -20.56 -9.55
N MET A 22 -11.26 -21.15 -10.75
CA MET A 22 -11.48 -22.59 -10.94
C MET A 22 -10.35 -23.46 -10.38
N ALA A 23 -9.14 -22.92 -10.19
CA ALA A 23 -8.03 -23.68 -9.62
C ALA A 23 -8.17 -23.93 -8.11
N THR A 24 -8.95 -23.10 -7.41
CA THR A 24 -9.09 -23.14 -5.95
C THR A 24 -10.53 -23.37 -5.47
N THR A 25 -11.50 -23.25 -6.38
CA THR A 25 -12.92 -23.44 -6.08
C THR A 25 -13.25 -24.91 -5.86
N THR A 26 -13.85 -25.23 -4.71
CA THR A 26 -14.34 -26.57 -4.39
C THR A 26 -15.86 -26.56 -4.26
N GLU A 27 -16.53 -27.67 -4.55
CA GLU A 27 -17.98 -27.82 -4.39
C GLU A 27 -18.45 -27.43 -2.97
N ARG A 28 -17.66 -27.79 -1.96
CA ARG A 28 -17.92 -27.40 -0.56
C ARG A 28 -17.90 -25.88 -0.37
N GLY A 29 -16.95 -25.19 -1.01
CA GLY A 29 -16.85 -23.73 -1.00
C GLY A 29 -18.03 -23.06 -1.68
N VAL A 30 -18.43 -23.57 -2.85
CA VAL A 30 -19.60 -23.10 -3.60
C VAL A 30 -20.87 -23.26 -2.76
N LEU A 31 -21.09 -24.44 -2.17
CA LEU A 31 -22.25 -24.72 -1.31
C LEU A 31 -22.27 -23.80 -0.08
N GLN A 32 -21.12 -23.58 0.57
CA GLN A 32 -21.02 -22.68 1.72
C GLN A 32 -21.33 -21.23 1.33
N HIS A 33 -20.85 -20.78 0.17
CA HIS A 33 -21.10 -19.44 -0.34
C HIS A 33 -22.59 -19.22 -0.63
N VAL A 34 -23.21 -20.15 -1.35
CA VAL A 34 -24.62 -20.05 -1.74
C VAL A 34 -25.55 -20.14 -0.52
N THR A 35 -25.27 -21.04 0.42
CA THR A 35 -26.06 -21.16 1.66
C THR A 35 -25.90 -19.97 2.61
N SER A 36 -24.75 -19.29 2.59
CA SER A 36 -24.53 -18.08 3.39
C SER A 36 -25.17 -16.84 2.76
N SER A 37 -25.24 -16.82 1.42
CA SER A 37 -25.74 -15.67 0.64
C SER A 37 -27.26 -15.70 0.46
N LEU A 38 -27.87 -16.88 0.51
CA LEU A 38 -29.30 -17.08 0.36
C LEU A 38 -29.93 -17.49 1.70
N GLY A 39 -31.06 -16.89 2.05
CA GLY A 39 -31.87 -17.28 3.21
C GLY A 39 -32.69 -18.54 2.91
N LEU A 40 -32.01 -19.67 2.69
CA LEU A 40 -32.61 -20.93 2.25
C LEU A 40 -33.50 -21.56 3.32
N ALA A 41 -34.63 -22.14 2.90
CA ALA A 41 -35.62 -22.70 3.79
C ALA A 41 -35.27 -24.12 4.29
N GLN A 42 -34.46 -24.86 3.54
CA GLN A 42 -34.01 -26.21 3.87
C GLN A 42 -32.54 -26.23 4.35
N PRO A 43 -32.10 -27.29 5.04
CA PRO A 43 -30.68 -27.43 5.40
C PRO A 43 -29.79 -27.62 4.16
N SER A 44 -28.50 -27.31 4.29
CA SER A 44 -27.52 -27.38 3.20
C SER A 44 -27.40 -28.75 2.52
N SER A 45 -27.80 -29.84 3.20
CA SER A 45 -27.86 -31.18 2.62
C SER A 45 -28.86 -31.30 1.48
N HIS A 46 -29.95 -30.52 1.50
CA HIS A 46 -30.97 -30.53 0.45
C HIS A 46 -30.42 -29.98 -0.88
N TYR A 47 -29.56 -28.97 -0.82
CA TYR A 47 -29.04 -28.27 -2.00
C TYR A 47 -27.75 -28.86 -2.57
N LYS A 48 -27.07 -29.77 -1.85
CA LYS A 48 -25.88 -30.48 -2.35
C LYS A 48 -26.04 -31.04 -3.78
N PRO A 49 -27.07 -31.87 -4.08
CA PRO A 49 -27.23 -32.42 -5.42
C PRO A 49 -27.54 -31.34 -6.47
N ILE A 50 -28.19 -30.24 -6.07
CA ILE A 50 -28.52 -29.13 -6.96
C ILE A 50 -27.26 -28.33 -7.33
N VAL A 51 -26.41 -28.06 -6.33
CA VAL A 51 -25.13 -27.37 -6.51
C VAL A 51 -24.18 -28.22 -7.36
N GLY A 52 -24.07 -29.51 -7.09
CA GLY A 52 -23.24 -30.43 -7.88
C GLY A 52 -23.66 -30.46 -9.35
N ALA A 53 -24.97 -30.60 -9.63
CA ALA A 53 -25.47 -30.60 -11.00
C ALA A 53 -25.21 -29.27 -11.74
N ALA A 54 -25.34 -28.13 -11.05
CA ALA A 54 -25.07 -26.81 -11.63
C ALA A 54 -23.57 -26.59 -11.92
N ILE A 55 -22.68 -27.11 -11.06
CA ILE A 55 -21.23 -27.08 -11.31
C ILE A 55 -20.89 -27.95 -12.52
N GLU A 56 -21.42 -29.17 -12.61
CA GLU A 56 -21.17 -30.08 -13.73
C GLU A 56 -21.67 -29.50 -15.06
N GLU A 57 -22.88 -28.91 -15.06
CA GLU A 57 -23.44 -28.19 -16.21
C GLU A 57 -22.53 -27.02 -16.64
N PHE A 58 -22.01 -26.25 -15.68
CA PHE A 58 -21.07 -25.16 -15.95
C PHE A 58 -19.76 -25.67 -16.55
N LEU A 59 -19.13 -26.69 -15.95
CA LEU A 59 -17.87 -27.26 -16.43
C LEU A 59 -18.02 -27.87 -17.82
N SER A 60 -19.15 -28.53 -18.11
CA SER A 60 -19.44 -29.06 -19.44
C SER A 60 -19.75 -27.98 -20.48
N SER A 61 -20.04 -26.75 -20.06
CA SER A 61 -20.27 -25.61 -20.95
C SER A 61 -19.01 -24.84 -21.31
N LEU A 62 -17.91 -25.08 -20.59
CA LEU A 62 -16.62 -24.48 -20.91
C LEU A 62 -16.10 -25.05 -22.23
N PRO A 63 -15.55 -24.21 -23.13
CA PRO A 63 -14.92 -24.71 -24.33
C PRO A 63 -13.77 -25.64 -23.92
N ALA A 64 -13.76 -26.85 -24.47
CA ALA A 64 -12.58 -27.72 -24.35
C ALA A 64 -11.41 -26.95 -24.96
N GLU A 65 -10.46 -26.53 -24.12
CA GLU A 65 -9.22 -25.95 -24.61
C GLU A 65 -8.53 -27.04 -25.42
N ASP A 66 -8.23 -26.75 -26.70
CA ASP A 66 -7.48 -27.65 -27.58
C ASP A 66 -6.13 -27.97 -26.92
N GLU A 67 -5.99 -29.19 -26.41
CA GLU A 67 -4.70 -29.72 -26.00
C GLU A 67 -3.79 -29.86 -27.23
N ALA A 68 -2.70 -29.10 -27.23
CA ALA A 68 -1.51 -29.39 -28.03
C ALA A 68 -0.45 -30.08 -27.16
N PRO A 69 0.40 -30.95 -27.74
CA PRO A 69 0.61 -32.30 -27.23
C PRO A 69 1.75 -32.46 -26.20
N GLY A 70 1.55 -33.49 -25.38
CA GLY A 70 2.44 -34.21 -24.48
C GLY A 70 3.96 -33.98 -24.50
N ASP A 71 4.49 -33.87 -23.29
CA ASP A 71 5.78 -34.50 -22.94
C ASP A 71 5.52 -35.51 -21.82
N GLU A 72 5.41 -36.78 -22.22
CA GLU A 72 5.47 -37.91 -21.30
C GLU A 72 6.92 -38.15 -20.91
N GLY A 73 7.22 -37.97 -19.63
CA GLY A 73 8.45 -38.42 -18.99
C GLY A 73 8.18 -38.97 -17.60
N ALA A 74 7.59 -40.17 -17.53
CA ALA A 74 7.63 -41.04 -16.35
C ALA A 74 9.10 -41.23 -15.92
N GLY A 75 9.50 -41.12 -14.66
CA GLY A 75 9.00 -41.82 -13.48
C GLY A 75 10.20 -42.56 -12.87
N GLY A 76 10.34 -42.56 -11.54
CA GLY A 76 11.37 -43.37 -10.88
C GLY A 76 11.98 -42.72 -9.65
N ASN A 77 11.37 -43.03 -8.50
CA ASN A 77 11.89 -42.84 -7.16
C ASN A 77 13.16 -43.69 -6.95
N GLU A 78 14.15 -43.21 -6.20
CA GLU A 78 14.98 -44.05 -5.33
C GLU A 78 15.74 -43.18 -4.31
N ASP A 79 15.55 -43.56 -3.05
CA ASP A 79 16.12 -43.01 -1.83
C ASP A 79 17.65 -43.18 -1.79
N GLU A 80 18.39 -42.22 -1.20
CA GLU A 80 19.55 -42.57 -0.38
C GLU A 80 19.88 -41.44 0.63
N GLU A 81 19.96 -41.86 1.89
CA GLU A 81 20.29 -41.09 3.08
C GLU A 81 21.79 -40.76 3.16
N GLY A 82 22.16 -39.70 3.90
CA GLY A 82 23.52 -39.55 4.42
C GLY A 82 24.01 -38.10 4.58
N GLU A 83 23.83 -37.57 5.80
CA GLU A 83 24.77 -36.81 6.65
C GLU A 83 25.84 -35.91 5.95
N GLU A 84 26.07 -34.64 6.30
CA GLU A 84 26.48 -34.13 7.62
C GLU A 84 26.55 -32.58 7.54
N GLU A 85 26.13 -31.86 8.59
CA GLU A 85 26.53 -30.45 8.77
C GLU A 85 28.04 -30.35 9.08
N PRO A 86 28.71 -29.23 8.77
CA PRO A 86 28.88 -28.24 9.84
C PRO A 86 28.91 -26.77 9.36
N ALA A 87 28.32 -25.87 10.15
CA ALA A 87 28.76 -24.47 10.25
C ALA A 87 29.86 -24.37 11.34
N PRO A 88 30.55 -23.23 11.60
CA PRO A 88 30.48 -21.90 10.96
C PRO A 88 31.88 -21.26 10.67
N SER A 89 31.95 -20.17 9.91
CA SER A 89 32.90 -19.07 10.21
C SER A 89 32.55 -17.76 9.49
N VAL A 90 32.62 -16.66 10.24
CA VAL A 90 32.71 -15.28 9.75
C VAL A 90 34.19 -14.89 9.81
N PRO A 91 34.71 -13.99 8.94
CA PRO A 91 34.88 -12.62 9.45
C PRO A 91 34.76 -11.47 8.40
N ALA A 92 34.28 -10.34 8.90
CA ALA A 92 34.75 -8.94 8.72
C ALA A 92 34.95 -8.27 7.33
N LYS A 93 34.15 -7.21 7.14
CA LYS A 93 34.45 -5.85 6.60
C LYS A 93 35.81 -5.58 5.91
N ARG A 94 35.72 -4.98 4.71
CA ARG A 94 36.32 -3.70 4.21
C ARG A 94 35.74 -3.52 2.79
N GLY A 95 35.39 -2.38 2.22
CA GLY A 95 35.74 -0.98 2.45
C GLY A 95 35.91 -0.31 1.08
N ARG A 96 34.83 0.34 0.60
CA ARG A 96 34.75 1.56 -0.23
C ARG A 96 35.75 1.76 -1.40
N LYS A 97 35.22 1.99 -2.61
CA LYS A 97 35.70 3.07 -3.50
C LYS A 97 34.62 3.59 -4.44
N ALA A 98 34.58 4.91 -4.54
CA ALA A 98 33.79 5.69 -5.48
C ALA A 98 34.49 5.77 -6.83
N ALA A 99 33.71 5.97 -7.90
CA ALA A 99 34.12 6.72 -9.08
C ALA A 99 32.87 7.36 -9.72
N ALA A 100 33.04 8.61 -10.09
CA ALA A 100 32.04 9.51 -10.66
C ALA A 100 32.09 9.53 -12.20
N GLY A 101 31.09 10.20 -12.79
CA GLY A 101 31.02 10.58 -14.21
C GLY A 101 29.80 9.92 -14.86
N GLY A 102 28.74 10.60 -15.29
CA GLY A 102 28.62 11.97 -15.80
C GLY A 102 28.39 11.90 -17.31
N ALA A 103 27.14 12.00 -17.75
CA ALA A 103 26.79 12.41 -19.11
C ALA A 103 25.32 12.85 -19.18
N ALA A 104 25.13 14.11 -19.54
CA ALA A 104 23.86 14.65 -20.00
C ALA A 104 23.49 14.04 -21.36
N ALA A 105 22.20 13.87 -21.64
CA ALA A 105 21.58 14.33 -22.90
C ALA A 105 20.11 13.91 -23.03
N SER A 106 19.35 14.88 -23.55
CA SER A 106 18.22 14.73 -24.48
C SER A 106 16.90 14.17 -23.97
N LYS A 107 15.95 15.11 -23.89
CA LYS A 107 14.59 14.89 -24.42
C LYS A 107 14.67 14.09 -25.71
N LYS A 108 14.11 12.88 -25.71
CA LYS A 108 13.64 12.21 -26.92
C LYS A 108 12.23 11.72 -26.63
N ALA A 109 11.26 12.37 -27.27
CA ALA A 109 9.99 11.72 -27.56
C ALA A 109 10.34 10.41 -28.28
N ARG A 110 9.97 9.29 -27.69
CA ARG A 110 10.06 7.97 -28.31
C ARG A 110 8.75 7.27 -28.02
N GLY A 111 8.12 6.83 -29.11
CA GLY A 111 6.75 6.33 -29.13
C GLY A 111 6.53 5.13 -28.22
N SER A 112 5.27 5.02 -27.84
CA SER A 112 4.60 3.86 -27.26
C SER A 112 5.13 2.55 -27.87
N ALA A 113 5.99 1.87 -27.11
CA ALA A 113 6.02 0.42 -27.09
C ALA A 113 5.12 0.04 -25.90
N GLY A 114 4.15 -0.84 -26.13
CA GLY A 114 3.08 -1.15 -25.19
C GLY A 114 3.62 -1.50 -23.81
N GLN A 115 3.40 -0.63 -22.83
CA GLN A 115 3.57 -0.96 -21.44
C GLN A 115 2.25 -1.60 -21.03
N GLU A 116 2.26 -2.91 -20.79
CA GLU A 116 1.07 -3.64 -20.37
C GLU A 116 0.88 -3.40 -18.86
N GLU A 117 -0.34 -2.97 -18.50
CA GLU A 117 -0.76 -2.86 -17.10
C GLU A 117 -1.42 -4.18 -16.72
N GLU A 118 -0.79 -4.91 -15.81
CA GLU A 118 -1.29 -6.22 -15.39
C GLU A 118 -1.91 -6.15 -14.00
N LEU A 119 -3.00 -6.91 -13.81
CA LEU A 119 -3.64 -7.17 -12.53
C LEU A 119 -3.21 -8.54 -12.05
N PHE A 120 -2.53 -8.62 -10.92
CA PHE A 120 -2.04 -9.88 -10.37
C PHE A 120 -2.10 -9.88 -8.84
N VAL A 121 -1.87 -11.06 -8.27
CA VAL A 121 -1.85 -11.27 -6.83
C VAL A 121 -0.41 -11.43 -6.36
N GLN A 122 0.02 -10.64 -5.36
CA GLN A 122 1.37 -10.66 -4.84
C GLN A 122 1.41 -10.92 -3.34
N GLU A 123 2.25 -11.86 -2.90
CA GLU A 123 2.53 -12.06 -1.48
C GLU A 123 3.59 -11.05 -1.00
N ILE A 124 3.25 -10.27 0.03
CA ILE A 124 4.16 -9.28 0.62
C ILE A 124 4.25 -9.54 2.14
N GLY A 125 5.42 -9.95 2.62
CA GLY A 125 5.72 -10.15 4.05
C GLY A 125 6.85 -11.14 4.31
N GLY A 126 7.45 -11.10 5.51
CA GLY A 126 8.39 -12.14 5.95
C GLY A 126 7.67 -13.43 6.35
N ARG A 127 8.39 -14.57 6.40
CA ARG A 127 7.94 -15.97 6.67
C ARG A 127 6.89 -16.20 7.79
N ARG A 128 6.57 -15.20 8.63
CA ARG A 128 5.58 -15.31 9.72
C ARG A 128 4.32 -14.44 9.53
N LYS A 129 4.25 -13.57 8.53
CA LYS A 129 3.12 -12.66 8.23
C LYS A 129 3.05 -12.30 6.75
N ALA A 130 2.98 -13.32 5.89
CA ALA A 130 2.58 -13.15 4.51
C ALA A 130 1.18 -12.53 4.43
N ARG A 131 1.01 -11.47 3.65
CA ARG A 131 -0.31 -10.93 3.28
C ARG A 131 -0.40 -10.93 1.77
N LEU A 132 -1.55 -11.34 1.26
CA LEU A 132 -1.83 -11.41 -0.16
C LEU A 132 -2.40 -10.07 -0.62
N TYR A 133 -1.74 -9.41 -1.55
CA TYR A 133 -2.13 -8.12 -2.11
C TYR A 133 -2.65 -8.30 -3.53
N VAL A 134 -3.59 -7.44 -3.92
CA VAL A 134 -3.98 -7.25 -5.32
C VAL A 134 -3.20 -6.06 -5.85
N ASP A 135 -2.39 -6.26 -6.89
CA ASP A 135 -1.53 -5.24 -7.48
C ASP A 135 -1.93 -5.00 -8.93
N VAL A 136 -2.07 -3.73 -9.31
CA VAL A 136 -2.28 -3.25 -10.68
C VAL A 136 -1.10 -2.37 -11.04
N ARG A 137 -0.26 -2.76 -12.00
CA ARG A 137 1.01 -2.06 -12.23
C ARG A 137 1.51 -2.17 -13.67
N GLU A 138 2.20 -1.13 -14.13
CA GLU A 138 2.97 -1.16 -15.38
C GLU A 138 4.24 -2.01 -15.18
N PHE A 139 4.51 -2.96 -16.08
CA PHE A 139 5.77 -3.69 -16.12
C PHE A 139 6.74 -3.08 -17.16
N TYR A 140 8.04 -3.31 -16.96
CA TYR A 140 9.06 -2.93 -17.93
C TYR A 140 10.15 -4.00 -18.02
N ASP A 141 10.70 -4.15 -19.22
CA ASP A 141 11.85 -5.00 -19.43
C ASP A 141 13.09 -4.44 -18.73
N LYS A 142 13.63 -5.25 -17.82
CA LYS A 142 14.92 -5.02 -17.21
C LYS A 142 15.81 -6.22 -17.49
N ASP A 143 16.76 -6.04 -18.39
CA ASP A 143 17.76 -7.05 -18.75
C ASP A 143 17.14 -8.37 -19.29
N GLY A 144 16.04 -8.28 -20.04
CA GLY A 144 15.33 -9.44 -20.60
C GLY A 144 14.39 -10.14 -19.61
N ALA A 145 14.19 -9.57 -18.43
CA ALA A 145 13.19 -10.01 -17.46
C ALA A 145 12.20 -8.87 -17.16
N GLU A 146 10.91 -9.19 -17.13
CA GLU A 146 9.88 -8.23 -16.77
C GLU A 146 9.97 -7.90 -15.28
N ALA A 147 10.02 -6.60 -14.98
CA ALA A 147 10.09 -6.09 -13.63
C ALA A 147 8.94 -5.10 -13.35
N PRO A 148 8.37 -5.13 -12.13
CA PRO A 148 7.30 -4.20 -11.76
C PRO A 148 7.82 -2.75 -11.74
N GLY A 149 7.10 -1.88 -12.44
CA GLY A 149 7.37 -0.45 -12.53
C GLY A 149 6.94 0.36 -11.30
N ALA A 150 7.41 1.60 -11.22
CA ALA A 150 7.06 2.50 -10.12
C ALA A 150 5.61 3.01 -10.17
N LYS A 151 4.91 2.85 -11.30
CA LYS A 151 3.52 3.27 -11.48
C LYS A 151 2.58 2.08 -11.31
N GLY A 152 1.72 2.16 -10.30
CA GLY A 152 0.74 1.12 -10.00
C GLY A 152 0.11 1.29 -8.61
N LEU A 153 -0.92 0.50 -8.32
CA LEU A 153 -1.66 0.48 -7.08
C LEU A 153 -1.58 -0.92 -6.46
N SER A 154 -1.11 -0.98 -5.21
CA SER A 154 -1.12 -2.22 -4.41
C SER A 154 -2.17 -2.11 -3.31
N MET A 155 -3.03 -3.10 -3.17
CA MET A 155 -4.15 -3.11 -2.24
C MET A 155 -4.12 -4.35 -1.36
N ASP A 156 -4.25 -4.17 -0.05
CA ASP A 156 -4.44 -5.30 0.86
C ASP A 156 -5.87 -5.89 0.74
N PRO A 157 -6.14 -7.08 1.29
CA PRO A 157 -7.44 -7.74 1.13
C PRO A 157 -8.65 -6.89 1.58
N GLY A 158 -8.48 -6.06 2.62
CA GLY A 158 -9.54 -5.19 3.12
C GLY A 158 -9.76 -3.98 2.21
N GLN A 159 -8.69 -3.43 1.64
CA GLN A 159 -8.78 -2.37 0.64
C GLN A 159 -9.44 -2.89 -0.63
N TRP A 160 -9.03 -4.06 -1.11
CA TRP A 160 -9.62 -4.70 -2.30
C TRP A 160 -11.11 -4.99 -2.12
N ALA A 161 -11.51 -5.59 -0.99
CA ALA A 161 -12.92 -5.82 -0.69
C ALA A 161 -13.76 -4.53 -0.65
N SER A 162 -13.17 -3.45 -0.14
CA SER A 162 -13.84 -2.13 -0.11
C SER A 162 -14.01 -1.56 -1.52
N LEU A 163 -12.98 -1.68 -2.37
CA LEU A 163 -13.07 -1.26 -3.77
C LEU A 163 -14.08 -2.10 -4.54
N ALA A 164 -14.04 -3.44 -4.40
CA ALA A 164 -14.97 -4.34 -5.05
C ALA A 164 -16.44 -4.01 -4.76
N ARG A 165 -16.75 -3.63 -3.51
CA ARG A 165 -18.10 -3.19 -3.13
C ARG A 165 -18.50 -1.87 -3.79
N GLU A 166 -17.58 -0.93 -3.95
CA GLU A 166 -17.85 0.38 -4.54
C GLU A 166 -17.76 0.40 -6.07
N LEU A 167 -17.07 -0.56 -6.69
CA LEU A 167 -16.81 -0.61 -8.13
C LEU A 167 -18.09 -0.45 -8.98
N PRO A 168 -19.21 -1.16 -8.71
CA PRO A 168 -20.43 -0.99 -9.50
C PRO A 168 -20.94 0.45 -9.51
N ARG A 169 -20.91 1.13 -8.35
CA ARG A 169 -21.34 2.52 -8.19
C ARG A 169 -20.40 3.48 -8.94
N LEU A 170 -19.09 3.27 -8.80
CA LEU A 170 -18.07 4.10 -9.45
C LEU A 170 -18.09 3.95 -10.98
N VAL A 171 -18.31 2.73 -11.48
CA VAL A 171 -18.48 2.47 -12.92
C VAL A 171 -19.74 3.15 -13.46
N GLY A 172 -20.84 3.13 -12.70
CA GLY A 172 -22.05 3.88 -13.04
C GLY A 172 -21.78 5.38 -13.16
N ALA A 173 -21.19 5.98 -12.12
CA ALA A 173 -20.82 7.39 -12.11
C ALA A 173 -19.86 7.78 -13.25
N GLN A 174 -18.86 6.94 -13.54
CA GLN A 174 -17.93 7.15 -14.65
C GLN A 174 -18.64 7.19 -16.01
N ARG A 175 -19.58 6.26 -16.24
CA ARG A 175 -20.38 6.20 -17.48
C ARG A 175 -21.26 7.43 -17.65
N GLU A 176 -21.84 7.90 -16.56
CA GLU A 176 -22.71 9.08 -16.53
C GLU A 176 -21.94 10.41 -16.48
N ARG A 177 -20.60 10.35 -16.35
CA ARG A 177 -19.72 11.50 -16.11
C ARG A 177 -20.14 12.32 -14.87
N ASP A 178 -20.69 11.66 -13.87
CA ASP A 178 -21.11 12.27 -12.62
C ASP A 178 -19.91 12.42 -11.66
N ALA A 179 -19.28 13.60 -11.70
CA ALA A 179 -18.20 13.96 -10.78
C ALA A 179 -18.67 14.30 -9.35
N SER A 180 -19.99 14.36 -9.10
CA SER A 180 -20.55 14.68 -7.77
C SER A 180 -20.71 13.47 -6.85
N THR A 181 -20.51 12.26 -7.40
CA THR A 181 -20.54 10.99 -6.68
C THR A 181 -19.65 11.03 -5.42
N PRO A 182 -20.22 10.77 -4.21
CA PRO A 182 -19.48 10.89 -2.95
C PRO A 182 -18.24 9.99 -2.89
N VAL A 183 -17.13 10.53 -2.38
CA VAL A 183 -15.88 9.78 -2.17
C VAL A 183 -16.01 8.85 -0.96
N VAL A 184 -15.66 7.58 -1.14
CA VAL A 184 -15.64 6.58 -0.05
C VAL A 184 -14.18 6.19 0.25
N PRO A 185 -13.74 6.24 1.52
CA PRO A 185 -12.37 5.87 1.86
C PRO A 185 -12.16 4.34 1.75
N LEU A 186 -11.18 3.93 0.95
CA LEU A 186 -10.80 2.53 0.74
C LEU A 186 -10.11 1.87 1.95
N ALA A 187 -9.67 2.68 2.91
CA ALA A 187 -9.18 2.20 4.20
C ALA A 187 -9.82 3.04 5.30
N LYS A 188 -10.12 2.41 6.44
CA LYS A 188 -10.24 3.16 7.69
C LYS A 188 -8.87 3.80 7.90
N THR A 189 -8.73 5.08 7.58
CA THR A 189 -7.59 5.84 8.05
C THR A 189 -7.57 5.58 9.56
N LYS A 190 -6.52 4.96 10.09
CA LYS A 190 -6.28 4.97 11.54
C LYS A 190 -5.98 6.41 11.92
N LEU A 191 -6.99 7.27 11.86
CA LEU A 191 -7.05 8.47 12.65
C LEU A 191 -7.11 7.92 14.08
N ALA A 192 -6.10 8.22 14.87
CA ALA A 192 -6.09 7.83 16.27
C ALA A 192 -7.25 8.55 16.94
N SER A 193 -8.41 7.88 17.01
CA SER A 193 -9.58 8.35 17.72
C SER A 193 -9.63 7.56 19.01
N LYS A 194 -9.38 8.24 20.13
CA LYS A 194 -9.77 7.77 21.46
C LYS A 194 -10.95 8.67 21.86
N ASP A 195 -12.10 8.07 22.15
CA ASP A 195 -13.29 8.78 22.65
C ASP A 195 -13.86 9.87 21.72
N GLY A 196 -13.77 9.69 20.40
CA GLY A 196 -14.30 10.65 19.41
C GLY A 196 -13.47 11.93 19.24
N ALA A 197 -12.43 12.13 20.05
CA ALA A 197 -11.46 13.20 19.89
C ALA A 197 -10.40 12.81 18.85
N LEU A 198 -10.13 13.73 17.93
CA LEU A 198 -9.01 13.61 16.98
C LEU A 198 -7.70 13.74 17.76
N LEU A 199 -6.97 12.64 17.93
CA LEU A 199 -5.64 12.68 18.54
C LEU A 199 -4.56 12.72 17.45
N PRO A 200 -3.44 13.42 17.70
CA PRO A 200 -2.30 13.40 16.80
C PRO A 200 -1.77 11.96 16.64
N GLY A 201 -1.48 11.59 15.40
CA GLY A 201 -0.94 10.27 15.07
C GLY A 201 0.53 10.11 15.50
N LYS A 202 1.07 8.88 15.37
CA LYS A 202 2.48 8.57 15.66
C LYS A 202 3.48 9.31 14.76
N LYS A 203 3.03 9.80 13.61
CA LYS A 203 3.79 10.58 12.63
C LYS A 203 3.43 12.05 12.80
N GLY A 204 4.44 12.89 13.01
CA GLY A 204 4.29 14.31 13.33
C GLY A 204 5.28 14.74 14.40
N ILE A 205 5.19 16.00 14.83
CA ILE A 205 5.97 16.53 15.94
C ILE A 205 5.06 17.31 16.89
N ALA A 206 5.11 16.96 18.17
CA ALA A 206 4.44 17.69 19.23
C ALA A 206 5.51 18.50 19.98
N LEU A 207 5.38 19.83 19.93
CA LEU A 207 6.27 20.74 20.63
C LEU A 207 5.70 21.04 22.02
N SER A 208 6.58 21.07 23.02
CA SER A 208 6.21 21.65 24.32
C SER A 208 6.01 23.16 24.19
N PRO A 209 5.34 23.83 25.14
CA PRO A 209 5.25 25.29 25.14
C PRO A 209 6.61 26.00 25.04
N ALA A 210 7.65 25.43 25.68
CA ALA A 210 9.01 25.96 25.63
C ALA A 210 9.68 25.76 24.25
N ASP A 211 9.51 24.58 23.63
CA ASP A 211 9.98 24.33 22.26
C ASP A 211 9.26 25.25 21.26
N TRP A 212 7.95 25.45 21.44
CA TRP A 212 7.17 26.38 20.64
C TRP A 212 7.65 27.81 20.80
N ALA A 213 7.89 28.28 22.03
CA ALA A 213 8.41 29.62 22.27
C ALA A 213 9.76 29.84 21.57
N THR A 214 10.64 28.85 21.62
CA THR A 214 11.93 28.88 20.90
C THR A 214 11.72 28.96 19.39
N LEU A 215 10.84 28.13 18.83
CA LEU A 215 10.51 28.15 17.41
C LEU A 215 9.90 29.51 16.99
N ALA A 216 8.93 30.01 17.76
CA ALA A 216 8.19 31.24 17.50
C ALA A 216 9.11 32.46 17.49
N ALA A 217 10.04 32.55 18.45
CA ALA A 217 11.05 33.60 18.50
C ALA A 217 11.97 33.62 17.28
N ALA A 218 12.24 32.44 16.69
CA ALA A 218 13.12 32.28 15.55
C ALA A 218 12.40 32.28 14.18
N VAL A 219 11.08 32.53 14.12
CA VAL A 219 10.31 32.47 12.86
C VAL A 219 10.89 33.40 11.79
N GLY A 220 11.34 34.60 12.17
CA GLY A 220 12.00 35.55 11.27
C GLY A 220 13.30 34.96 10.69
N ASP A 221 14.20 34.51 11.57
CA ASP A 221 15.49 33.93 11.17
C ASP A 221 15.34 32.69 10.28
N ILE A 222 14.37 31.81 10.59
CA ILE A 222 14.08 30.63 9.76
C ILE A 222 13.56 31.06 8.38
N SER A 223 12.73 32.10 8.32
CA SER A 223 12.22 32.63 7.05
C SER A 223 13.33 33.25 6.20
N ASP A 224 14.26 33.98 6.83
CA ASP A 224 15.43 34.55 6.16
C ASP A 224 16.41 33.47 5.70
N ALA A 225 16.61 32.42 6.51
CA ALA A 225 17.40 31.26 6.11
C ALA A 225 16.77 30.51 4.93
N LEU A 226 15.45 30.33 4.94
CA LEU A 226 14.70 29.72 3.83
C LEU A 226 14.84 30.55 2.54
N ALA A 227 14.68 31.88 2.63
CA ALA A 227 14.80 32.78 1.48
C ALA A 227 16.21 32.76 0.88
N ARG A 228 17.24 32.69 1.74
CA ARG A 228 18.65 32.57 1.33
C ARG A 228 19.07 31.16 0.95
N ARG A 229 18.20 30.16 1.14
CA ARG A 229 18.51 28.74 1.00
C ARG A 229 19.75 28.33 1.82
N ASP A 230 19.85 28.82 3.04
CA ASP A 230 20.97 28.53 3.93
C ASP A 230 20.84 27.13 4.54
N MET A 231 21.41 26.12 3.86
CA MET A 231 21.32 24.72 4.30
C MET A 231 22.13 24.44 5.58
N ALA A 232 22.96 25.37 6.03
CA ALA A 232 23.69 25.26 7.29
C ALA A 232 22.85 25.71 8.50
N TYR A 233 21.70 26.35 8.26
CA TYR A 233 20.83 26.81 9.33
C TYR A 233 20.28 25.64 10.15
N ILE A 234 20.56 25.67 11.45
CA ILE A 234 20.04 24.73 12.44
C ILE A 234 19.61 25.53 13.67
N LEU A 235 18.36 25.32 14.09
CA LEU A 235 17.85 25.78 15.38
C LEU A 235 17.62 24.56 16.28
N GLN A 236 18.33 24.49 17.39
CA GLN A 236 18.17 23.43 18.36
C GLN A 236 16.91 23.68 19.22
N LEU A 237 16.10 22.64 19.40
CA LEU A 237 14.98 22.60 20.35
C LEU A 237 15.35 21.65 21.51
N SER A 238 14.43 21.39 22.45
CA SER A 238 14.71 20.48 23.56
C SER A 238 15.04 19.05 23.10
N GLY A 239 15.88 18.38 23.88
CA GLY A 239 16.33 17.01 23.59
C GLY A 239 17.04 16.92 22.25
N MET A 240 16.63 15.96 21.42
CA MET A 240 17.22 15.71 20.09
C MET A 240 16.38 16.32 18.96
N ARG A 241 15.57 17.34 19.24
CA ARG A 241 14.71 17.99 18.24
C ARG A 241 15.41 19.20 17.66
N ARG A 242 15.26 19.44 16.35
CA ARG A 242 15.78 20.64 15.70
C ARG A 242 14.91 21.09 14.54
N VAL A 243 15.00 22.38 14.24
CA VAL A 243 14.60 22.95 12.96
C VAL A 243 15.81 22.99 12.05
N SER A 244 15.68 22.52 10.82
CA SER A 244 16.75 22.59 9.82
C SER A 244 16.17 22.68 8.42
N LEU A 245 16.92 23.27 7.49
CA LEU A 245 16.56 23.28 6.08
C LEU A 245 17.06 22.01 5.38
N SER A 246 16.31 21.55 4.39
CA SER A 246 16.72 20.44 3.53
C SER A 246 16.28 20.69 2.09
N GLU A 247 17.08 20.24 1.12
CA GLU A 247 16.71 20.33 -0.30
C GLU A 247 16.39 18.95 -0.88
N PHE A 248 15.28 18.86 -1.61
CA PHE A 248 14.91 17.68 -2.37
C PHE A 248 14.33 18.09 -3.72
N LYS A 249 14.90 17.57 -4.81
CA LYS A 249 14.49 17.87 -6.19
C LYS A 249 14.38 19.38 -6.49
N GLY A 250 15.35 20.17 -6.01
CA GLY A 250 15.41 21.62 -6.24
C GLY A 250 14.46 22.45 -5.37
N GLN A 251 13.65 21.80 -4.52
CA GLN A 251 12.78 22.47 -3.55
C GLN A 251 13.39 22.43 -2.16
N VAL A 252 13.35 23.56 -1.47
CA VAL A 252 13.82 23.70 -0.09
C VAL A 252 12.65 23.53 0.87
N TYR A 253 12.88 22.79 1.95
CA TYR A 253 11.91 22.49 2.98
C TYR A 253 12.42 22.92 4.35
N VAL A 254 11.54 23.50 5.17
CA VAL A 254 11.76 23.73 6.60
C VAL A 254 11.33 22.47 7.35
N GLY A 255 12.28 21.77 7.95
CA GLY A 255 12.03 20.56 8.72
C GLY A 255 12.04 20.84 10.22
N VAL A 256 10.95 20.53 10.93
CA VAL A 256 10.92 20.46 12.40
C VAL A 256 10.88 18.98 12.78
N ARG A 257 11.97 18.43 13.31
CA ARG A 257 12.15 16.97 13.38
C ARG A 257 12.93 16.51 14.63
N GLU A 258 12.56 15.34 15.14
CA GLU A 258 13.30 14.60 16.18
C GLU A 258 14.40 13.76 15.51
N PHE A 259 15.62 13.88 16.02
CA PHE A 259 16.79 13.13 15.59
C PHE A 259 17.10 12.04 16.61
N TYR A 260 17.89 11.06 16.17
CA TYR A 260 18.41 9.99 17.01
C TYR A 260 19.88 9.78 16.71
N ASP A 261 20.63 9.28 17.70
CA ASP A 261 22.02 8.90 17.54
C ASP A 261 22.09 7.52 16.88
N LYS A 262 22.81 7.41 15.75
CA LYS A 262 23.06 6.12 15.10
C LYS A 262 24.20 5.32 15.74
N GLY A 263 24.78 5.83 16.83
CA GLY A 263 25.96 5.32 17.50
C GLY A 263 27.20 6.13 17.09
N GLY A 264 27.97 6.56 18.08
CA GLY A 264 29.20 7.34 17.85
C GLY A 264 29.01 8.86 17.75
N GLY A 265 27.84 9.38 18.14
CA GLY A 265 27.56 10.82 18.16
C GLY A 265 27.02 11.39 16.84
N GLU A 266 26.77 10.54 15.84
CA GLU A 266 26.23 10.98 14.54
C GLU A 266 24.70 11.01 14.57
N LEU A 267 24.13 12.22 14.48
CA LEU A 267 22.69 12.44 14.52
C LEU A 267 22.02 12.20 13.17
N ALA A 268 20.99 11.37 13.16
CA ALA A 268 20.18 11.08 11.98
C ALA A 268 18.71 11.49 12.16
N PRO A 269 18.03 11.92 11.07
CA PRO A 269 16.63 12.32 11.14
C PRO A 269 15.74 11.12 11.47
N GLY A 270 14.91 11.24 12.50
CA GLY A 270 13.93 10.24 12.90
C GLY A 270 12.61 10.33 12.13
N GLN A 271 11.70 9.39 12.42
CA GLN A 271 10.37 9.32 11.80
C GLN A 271 9.40 10.41 12.30
N LYS A 272 9.65 10.98 13.49
CA LYS A 272 8.84 12.06 14.08
C LYS A 272 9.32 13.41 13.59
N GLY A 273 8.48 14.11 12.82
CA GLY A 273 8.81 15.41 12.27
C GLY A 273 7.85 15.81 11.16
N LEU A 274 7.92 17.08 10.78
CA LEU A 274 7.23 17.66 9.65
C LEU A 274 8.25 18.37 8.76
N SER A 275 8.14 18.21 7.45
CA SER A 275 8.92 18.94 6.45
C SER A 275 7.94 19.79 5.64
N MET A 276 8.06 21.11 5.77
CA MET A 276 7.18 22.08 5.14
C MET A 276 7.86 22.70 3.93
N ASN A 277 7.16 22.79 2.81
CA ASN A 277 7.61 23.63 1.71
C ASN A 277 7.46 25.13 2.05
N ALA A 278 7.91 26.02 1.17
CA ALA A 278 7.89 27.46 1.42
C ALA A 278 6.48 28.02 1.71
N ALA A 279 5.45 27.58 0.97
CA ALA A 279 4.08 28.03 1.17
C ALA A 279 3.51 27.56 2.53
N GLN A 280 3.77 26.31 2.90
CA GLN A 280 3.37 25.75 4.20
C GLN A 280 4.09 26.45 5.36
N TRP A 281 5.38 26.75 5.20
CA TRP A 281 6.13 27.52 6.19
C TRP A 281 5.56 28.93 6.35
N GLN A 282 5.26 29.63 5.25
CA GLN A 282 4.64 30.96 5.32
C GLN A 282 3.30 30.95 6.05
N ALA A 283 2.45 29.95 5.79
CA ALA A 283 1.19 29.80 6.52
C ALA A 283 1.42 29.54 8.02
N CYS A 284 2.41 28.70 8.37
CA CYS A 284 2.78 28.45 9.77
C CYS A 284 3.30 29.71 10.46
N ALA A 285 4.19 30.46 9.80
CA ALA A 285 4.75 31.71 10.29
C ALA A 285 3.67 32.78 10.51
N ALA A 286 2.75 32.94 9.57
CA ALA A 286 1.62 33.88 9.70
C ALA A 286 0.69 33.51 10.86
N GLY A 287 0.50 32.22 11.13
CA GLY A 287 -0.30 31.71 12.25
C GLY A 287 0.40 31.71 13.60
N ALA A 288 1.71 31.96 13.66
CA ALA A 288 2.51 31.75 14.87
C ALA A 288 2.03 32.60 16.05
N ALA A 289 1.69 33.87 15.83
CA ALA A 289 1.18 34.75 16.89
C ALA A 289 -0.13 34.23 17.51
N GLY A 290 -1.05 33.71 16.68
CA GLY A 290 -2.31 33.13 17.14
C GLY A 290 -2.11 31.85 17.95
N ILE A 291 -1.15 31.00 17.55
CA ILE A 291 -0.80 29.78 18.29
C ILE A 291 -0.20 30.14 19.66
N SER A 292 0.71 31.12 19.71
CA SER A 292 1.29 31.60 20.97
C SER A 292 0.22 32.11 21.94
N ALA A 293 -0.68 32.96 21.46
CA ALA A 293 -1.79 33.48 22.28
C ALA A 293 -2.71 32.36 22.79
N ALA A 294 -3.02 31.37 21.95
CA ALA A 294 -3.84 30.23 22.36
C ALA A 294 -3.14 29.36 23.43
N LEU A 295 -1.82 29.18 23.34
CA LEU A 295 -1.04 28.42 24.33
C LEU A 295 -0.95 29.14 25.67
N GLU A 296 -0.84 30.47 25.68
CA GLU A 296 -0.88 31.27 26.91
C GLU A 296 -2.25 31.19 27.58
N ALA A 297 -3.34 31.33 26.80
CA ALA A 297 -4.70 31.22 27.30
C ALA A 297 -5.05 29.83 27.87
N ALA A 298 -4.42 28.77 27.36
CA ALA A 298 -4.63 27.40 27.85
C ALA A 298 -3.81 27.05 29.11
N GLN A 299 -2.86 27.90 29.50
CA GLN A 299 -2.01 27.71 30.69
C GLN A 299 -2.46 28.54 31.90
N GLY A 300 -3.36 29.51 31.70
CA GLY A 300 -4.03 30.27 32.76
C GLY A 300 -5.34 29.63 33.20
#